data_AF-A0A836BL54-F1
#
_entry.id   AF-A0A836BL54-F1
#
_cell.length_a   1.000
_cell.length_b   1.000
_cell.length_c   1.000
_cell.angle_alpha   90.00
_cell.angle_beta   90.00
_cell.angle_gamma   90.00
#
_symmetry.space_group_name_H-M   'P 1'
#
loop_
_entity.id
_entity.type
_entity.pdbx_description
1 polymer ?
#
loop_
_entity_poly.entity_id
_entity_poly.type
_entity_poly.pdbx_seq_one_letter_code
_entity_poly.pdbx_strand_id
1 'polypeptide(L)' 'MGFFSFGADKTKCKECGIEFSDSERLNKHRDKAHKKNKEKCRFCGAEFNYPEALRKHKKKCK' A
#
# COMPACT_ATOMS: atom_id res chain seq x y z
N MET A 1 21.76 -29.50 -12.15
CA MET A 1 20.65 -28.68 -12.68
C MET A 1 20.32 -27.68 -11.60
N GLY A 2 20.54 -26.39 -11.89
CA GLY A 2 20.54 -25.32 -10.90
C GLY A 2 19.18 -25.16 -10.21
N PHE A 3 19.26 -25.09 -8.89
CA PHE A 3 18.16 -24.76 -7.98
C PHE A 3 17.56 -23.41 -8.34
N PHE A 4 16.26 -23.38 -8.64
CA PHE A 4 15.47 -22.17 -8.56
C PHE A 4 14.22 -22.48 -7.75
N SER A 5 14.36 -22.42 -6.42
CA SER A 5 13.20 -22.18 -5.54
C SER A 5 12.63 -20.83 -5.91
N PHE A 6 11.66 -20.83 -6.82
CA PHE A 6 10.86 -19.67 -7.15
C PHE A 6 10.01 -19.35 -5.92
N GLY A 7 10.47 -18.36 -5.14
CA GLY A 7 10.01 -18.06 -3.79
C GLY A 7 8.50 -17.91 -3.66
N ALA A 8 7.91 -18.72 -2.78
CA ALA A 8 6.49 -18.76 -2.48
C ALA A 8 6.08 -17.79 -1.35
N ASP A 9 7.00 -16.98 -0.83
CA ASP A 9 6.77 -16.12 0.34
C ASP A 9 6.11 -14.77 0.01
N LYS A 10 5.73 -14.53 -1.25
CA LYS A 10 5.26 -13.22 -1.78
C LYS A 10 3.81 -13.22 -2.24
N THR A 11 2.97 -14.08 -1.67
CA THR A 11 1.55 -14.17 -2.01
C THR A 11 0.67 -13.44 -1.01
N LYS A 12 1.14 -13.23 0.23
CA LYS A 12 0.40 -12.55 1.29
C LYS A 12 0.75 -11.06 1.40
N CYS A 13 -0.27 -10.22 1.36
CA CYS A 13 -0.12 -8.79 1.59
C CYS A 13 0.11 -8.51 3.08
N LYS A 14 1.28 -7.98 3.45
CA LYS A 14 1.58 -7.64 4.85
C LYS A 14 0.79 -6.43 5.37
N GLU A 15 0.16 -5.66 4.49
CA GLU A 15 -0.56 -4.44 4.86
C GLU A 15 -2.05 -4.67 5.13
N CYS A 16 -2.66 -5.73 4.59
CA CYS A 16 -4.06 -6.09 4.83
C CYS A 16 -4.30 -7.56 5.15
N GLY A 17 -3.27 -8.41 5.04
CA GLY A 17 -3.35 -9.85 5.29
C GLY A 17 -3.96 -10.68 4.17
N ILE A 18 -4.33 -10.08 3.03
CA ILE A 18 -4.96 -10.80 1.90
C ILE A 18 -3.92 -11.67 1.19
N GLU A 19 -4.30 -12.92 0.92
CA GLU A 19 -3.49 -13.88 0.20
C GLU A 19 -3.90 -13.95 -1.28
N PHE A 20 -2.92 -13.89 -2.17
CA PHE A 20 -3.09 -13.94 -3.62
C PHE A 20 -2.39 -15.17 -4.18
N SER A 21 -2.93 -15.74 -5.26
CA SER A 21 -2.32 -16.92 -5.89
C SER A 21 -0.94 -16.66 -6.49
N ASP A 22 -0.61 -15.39 -6.79
CA ASP A 22 0.63 -15.01 -7.48
C ASP A 22 1.22 -13.71 -6.92
N SER A 23 2.55 -13.62 -6.96
CA SER A 23 3.27 -12.41 -6.56
C SER A 23 2.97 -11.21 -7.47
N GLU A 24 2.65 -11.41 -8.75
CA GLU A 24 2.25 -10.31 -9.63
C GLU A 24 0.90 -9.72 -9.22
N ARG A 25 -0.06 -10.58 -8.86
CA ARG A 25 -1.37 -10.16 -8.35
C ARG A 25 -1.21 -9.44 -7.01
N LEU A 26 -0.37 -9.97 -6.12
CA LEU A 26 -0.03 -9.27 -4.89
C LEU A 26 0.60 -7.91 -5.18
N ASN A 27 1.56 -7.83 -6.11
CA ASN A 27 2.24 -6.58 -6.40
C ASN A 27 1.27 -5.53 -6.98
N LYS A 28 0.39 -5.91 -7.92
CA LYS A 28 -0.67 -5.05 -8.45
C LYS A 28 -1.67 -4.63 -7.38
N HIS A 29 -2.06 -5.55 -6.50
CA HIS A 29 -2.90 -5.24 -5.36
C HIS A 29 -2.21 -4.26 -4.42
N ARG A 30 -0.94 -4.49 -4.07
CA ARG A 30 -0.16 -3.58 -3.24
C ARG A 30 -0.05 -2.22 -3.90
N ASP A 31 0.23 -2.15 -5.20
CA ASP A 31 0.30 -0.88 -5.93
C ASP A 31 -1.05 -0.12 -5.93
N LYS A 32 -2.18 -0.81 -6.13
CA LYS A 32 -3.48 -0.12 -6.17
C LYS A 32 -4.10 0.14 -4.81
N ALA A 33 -3.97 -0.80 -3.87
CA ALA A 33 -4.63 -0.77 -2.57
C ALA A 33 -3.77 -0.09 -1.49
N HIS A 34 -2.45 -0.24 -1.59
CA HIS A 34 -1.51 0.15 -0.53
C HIS A 34 -0.48 1.19 -0.94
N LYS A 35 -0.04 1.24 -2.20
CA LYS A 35 0.69 2.36 -2.79
C LYS A 35 -0.29 3.46 -3.13
N LYS A 36 -1.02 3.83 -2.10
CA LYS A 36 -1.53 5.16 -1.88
C LYS A 36 -0.29 5.95 -1.52
N ASN A 37 0.04 6.97 -2.30
CA ASN A 37 0.91 8.02 -1.80
C ASN A 37 0.25 8.49 -0.50
N LYS A 38 0.70 7.97 0.64
CA LYS A 38 0.19 8.33 1.95
C LYS A 38 0.61 9.76 2.13
N GLU A 39 -0.26 10.67 1.73
CA GLU A 39 0.07 12.06 1.77
C GLU A 39 -0.05 12.48 3.23
N LYS A 40 1.10 12.76 3.83
CA LYS A 40 1.21 13.26 5.19
C LYS A 40 0.82 14.73 5.19
N CYS A 41 -0.10 15.09 6.07
CA CYS A 41 -0.32 16.48 6.40
C CYS A 41 0.94 17.03 7.10
N ARG A 42 1.57 18.05 6.53
CA ARG A 42 2.80 18.64 7.09
C ARG A 42 2.56 19.41 8.40
N PHE A 43 1.31 19.78 8.67
CA PHE A 43 0.94 20.56 9.86
C PHE A 43 0.69 19.66 11.08
N CYS A 44 -0.21 18.69 10.97
CA CYS A 44 -0.58 17.79 12.08
C CYS A 44 -0.01 16.37 11.97
N GLY A 45 0.71 16.04 10.89
CA GLY A 45 1.35 14.73 10.71
C GLY A 45 0.40 13.58 10.33
N ALA A 46 -0.90 13.84 10.20
CA ALA A 46 -1.88 12.83 9.85
C ALA A 46 -1.65 12.26 8.43
N GLU A 47 -1.66 10.94 8.33
CA GLU A 47 -1.42 10.21 7.08
C GLU A 47 -2.74 9.90 6.38
N PHE A 48 -2.87 10.35 5.13
CA PHE A 48 -4.07 10.12 4.34
C PHE A 48 -3.79 9.20 3.17
N ASN A 49 -4.66 8.22 3.05
CA ASN A 49 -4.70 7.24 1.97
C ASN A 49 -5.17 7.84 0.63
N TYR A 50 -5.81 9.01 0.64
CA TYR A 50 -6.36 9.61 -0.56
C TYR A 50 -6.05 11.11 -0.61
N PRO A 51 -5.64 11.65 -1.77
CA PRO A 51 -5.32 13.06 -1.92
C PRO A 51 -6.56 13.95 -1.67
N GLU A 52 -7.77 13.46 -1.99
CA GLU A 52 -9.03 14.15 -1.71
C GLU A 52 -9.31 14.28 -0.20
N ALA A 53 -8.99 13.24 0.57
CA ALA A 53 -9.15 13.21 2.02
C ALA A 53 -8.15 14.17 2.67
N LEU A 54 -6.89 14.15 2.21
CA LEU A 54 -5.89 15.14 2.61
C LEU A 54 -6.34 16.55 2.25
N ARG A 55 -6.86 16.80 1.04
CA ARG A 55 -7.27 18.15 0.60
C ARG A 55 -8.40 18.70 1.46
N LYS A 56 -9.39 17.86 1.82
CA LYS A 56 -10.45 18.23 2.76
C LYS A 56 -9.90 18.46 4.16
N HIS A 57 -8.98 17.61 4.61
CA HIS A 57 -8.35 17.72 5.90
C HIS A 57 -7.47 18.97 6.03
N LYS A 58 -6.64 19.31 5.04
CA LYS A 58 -5.79 20.51 5.02
C LYS A 58 -6.58 21.81 5.23
N LYS A 59 -7.87 21.84 4.85
CA LYS A 59 -8.75 22.99 5.12
C LYS A 59 -9.17 23.12 6.59
N LYS A 60 -9.07 22.05 7.38
CA LYS A 60 -9.49 21.96 8.78
C LYS A 60 -8.34 21.66 9.75
N CYS A 61 -7.19 21.17 9.26
CA CYS A 61 -6.00 20.94 10.07
C CYS A 61 -5.37 22.29 10.39
N LYS A 62 -5.30 22.58 11.68
CA LYS A 62 -4.74 23.79 12.26
C LYS A 62 -3.47 23.42 13.01
#